data_AF-A0A538API2-F1
#
_entry.id   AF-A0A538API2-F1
#
_cell.length_a   1.000
_cell.length_b   1.000
_cell.length_c   1.000
_cell.angle_alpha   90.00
_cell.angle_beta   90.00
_cell.angle_gamma   90.00
#
_symmetry.space_group_name_H-M   'P 1'
#
loop_
_entity.id
_entity.type
_entity.pdbx_description
1 polymer ?
#
loop_
_entity_poly.entity_id
_entity_poly.type
_entity_poly.pdbx_seq_one_letter_code
_entity_poly.pdbx_strand_id
1 'polypeptide(L)' 'MSSTMRAVRLHAPGGLPGLAIEDIALPTAGPGEVLVRVHAAAITRDELDWPTD' A
#
# COMPACT_ATOMS: atom_id res chain seq x y z
N MET A 1 -12.29 -15.89 -8.51
CA MET A 1 -11.89 -15.05 -7.35
C MET A 1 -11.06 -13.90 -7.90
N SER A 2 -11.25 -12.67 -7.42
CA SER A 2 -10.42 -11.52 -7.86
C SER A 2 -8.95 -11.80 -7.53
N SER A 3 -8.04 -11.58 -8.48
CA SER A 3 -6.59 -11.68 -8.29
C SER A 3 -5.96 -10.36 -7.82
N THR A 4 -6.77 -9.31 -7.68
CA THR A 4 -6.33 -7.96 -7.33
C THR A 4 -7.03 -7.42 -6.08
N MET A 5 -6.37 -6.47 -5.41
CA MET A 5 -6.89 -5.66 -4.32
C MET A 5 -6.65 -4.17 -4.59
N ARG A 6 -7.47 -3.32 -3.97
CA ARG A 6 -7.27 -1.87 -4.00
C ARG A 6 -6.22 -1.45 -2.97
N ALA A 7 -5.28 -0.60 -3.38
CA ALA A 7 -4.25 -0.06 -2.52
C ALA A 7 -4.10 1.46 -2.73
N VAL A 8 -3.69 2.15 -1.67
CA VAL A 8 -3.17 3.52 -1.76
C VAL A 8 -1.66 3.40 -1.95
N ARG A 9 -1.13 3.96 -3.04
CA ARG A 9 0.30 3.86 -3.41
C ARG A 9 0.91 5.25 -3.55
N LEU A 10 2.10 5.40 -3.00
CA LEU A 10 2.96 6.58 -3.17
C LEU A 10 4.02 6.26 -4.23
N HIS A 11 4.06 7.00 -5.32
CA HIS A 11 5.02 6.82 -6.42
C HIS A 11 6.29 7.65 -6.26
N ALA A 12 6.23 8.73 -5.48
CA ALA A 12 7.36 9.58 -5.14
C ALA A 12 7.08 10.33 -3.83
N PRO A 13 8.10 10.64 -3.02
CA PRO A 13 7.96 11.50 -1.85
C PRO A 13 7.45 12.91 -2.24
N GLY A 14 6.88 13.63 -1.28
CA GLY A 14 6.44 15.03 -1.46
C GLY A 14 4.93 15.22 -1.35
N GLY A 15 4.26 14.37 -0.57
CA GLY A 15 2.87 14.53 -0.23
C GLY A 15 1.88 13.97 -1.26
N LEU A 16 0.70 14.59 -1.32
CA LEU A 16 -0.45 14.12 -2.10
C LEU A 16 -0.21 13.94 -3.62
N PRO A 17 0.63 14.72 -4.32
CA PRO A 17 0.79 14.57 -5.77
C PRO A 17 1.28 13.20 -6.22
N GLY A 18 2.05 12.50 -5.39
CA GLY A 18 2.54 11.14 -5.66
C GLY A 18 1.55 10.03 -5.28
N LEU A 19 0.39 10.37 -4.68
CA LEU A 19 -0.55 9.43 -4.09
C LEU A 19 -1.62 9.00 -5.10
N ALA A 20 -1.79 7.69 -5.30
CA ALA A 20 -2.78 7.12 -6.19
C ALA A 20 -3.54 5.96 -5.53
N ILE A 21 -4.79 5.76 -5.94
CA ILE A 21 -5.57 4.56 -5.62
C ILE A 21 -5.53 3.64 -6.83
N GLU A 22 -5.05 2.42 -6.64
CA GLU A 22 -4.80 1.48 -7.73
C GLU A 22 -5.29 0.07 -7.38
N ASP A 23 -5.64 -0.71 -8.40
CA ASP A 23 -5.84 -2.16 -8.27
C ASP A 23 -4.50 -2.86 -8.52
N ILE A 24 -3.98 -3.55 -7.51
CA ILE A 24 -2.71 -4.28 -7.56
C ILE A 24 -2.93 -5.77 -7.30
N ALA A 25 -1.98 -6.61 -7.70
CA ALA A 25 -2.04 -8.04 -7.41
C ALA A 25 -2.13 -8.31 -5.90
N LEU A 26 -2.90 -9.33 -5.52
CA LEU A 26 -2.92 -9.81 -4.15
C LEU A 26 -1.52 -10.33 -3.77
N PRO A 27 -0.97 -9.93 -2.60
CA PRO A 27 0.31 -10.45 -2.15
C PRO A 27 0.20 -11.93 -1.79
N THR A 28 1.29 -12.67 -1.99
CA THR A 28 1.42 -14.07 -1.56
C THR A 28 2.25 -14.13 -0.30
N ALA A 29 1.73 -14.75 0.75
CA ALA A 29 2.47 -14.95 1.99
C ALA A 29 3.60 -15.99 1.79
N GLY A 30 4.82 -15.64 2.21
CA GLY A 30 5.96 -16.54 2.27
C GLY A 30 5.97 -17.44 3.51
N PRO A 31 7.02 -18.27 3.70
CA PRO A 31 7.17 -19.09 4.89
C PRO A 31 7.20 -18.24 6.17
N GLY A 32 6.29 -18.52 7.10
CA GLY A 32 6.17 -17.78 8.36
C GLY A 32 5.35 -16.49 8.31
N GLU A 33 4.80 -16.13 7.14
CA GLU A 33 3.95 -14.96 6.96
C GLU A 33 2.47 -15.34 6.89
N VAL A 34 1.60 -14.35 7.07
CA VAL A 34 0.15 -14.51 6.91
C VAL A 34 -0.41 -13.39 6.04
N LEU A 35 -1.30 -13.75 5.11
CA LEU A 35 -2.05 -12.78 4.33
C LEU A 35 -3.24 -12.27 5.16
N VAL A 36 -3.26 -10.96 5.43
CA VAL A 36 -4.35 -10.32 6.16
C VAL A 36 -5.21 -9.45 5.24
N ARG A 37 -6.52 -9.41 5.52
CA ARG A 37 -7.43 -8.44 4.91
C ARG A 37 -7.49 -7.21 5.79
N VAL A 38 -6.84 -6.13 5.37
CA VAL A 38 -6.85 -4.84 6.07
C VAL A 38 -8.27 -4.28 6.10
N HIS A 39 -8.78 -3.93 7.28
CA HIS A 39 -10.08 -3.27 7.46
C HIS A 39 -9.95 -1.75 7.58
N ALA A 40 -8.86 -1.28 8.20
CA ALA A 40 -8.55 0.13 8.37
C ALA A 40 -7.03 0.34 8.42
N ALA A 41 -6.58 1.48 7.92
CA ALA A 41 -5.20 1.96 8.00
C ALA A 41 -5.21 3.47 8.30
N ALA A 42 -4.13 3.99 8.86
CA ALA A 42 -3.94 5.41 9.15
C ALA A 42 -2.65 5.91 8.49
N ILE A 43 -2.64 7.18 8.11
CA ILE A 43 -1.44 7.88 7.64
C ILE A 43 -0.80 8.57 8.84
N THR A 44 0.49 8.33 9.06
CA THR A 44 1.28 9.02 10.08
C THR A 44 1.81 10.36 9.57
N ARG A 45 2.27 11.24 10.48
CA ARG A 45 2.53 12.67 10.20
C ARG A 45 3.33 12.92 8.92
N ASP A 46 4.43 12.20 8.74
CA ASP A 46 5.41 12.46 7.68
C ASP A 46 5.50 11.29 6.68
N GLU A 47 4.51 10.39 6.69
CA GLU A 47 4.54 9.14 5.89
C GLU A 47 4.64 9.38 4.39
N LEU A 48 4.05 10.47 3.90
CA LEU A 48 4.07 10.81 2.47
C LEU A 48 5.36 11.48 2.00
N ASP A 49 6.29 11.73 2.94
CA ASP A 49 7.60 12.29 2.68
C ASP A 49 8.72 11.26 2.86
N TRP A 50 8.39 10.03 3.24
CA TRP A 50 9.37 8.96 3.40
C TRP A 50 10.02 8.57 2.06
N PRO A 51 11.30 8.17 2.08
CA PRO A 51 11.94 7.56 0.91
C PRO A 51 11.17 6.31 0.46
N THR A 52 11.03 6.13 -0.85
CA THR A 52 10.27 5.01 -1.45
C THR A 52 11.18 3.89 -1.97
N ASP A 53 12.45 3.91 -1.58
CA ASP A 53 13.51 2.96 -1.96
C ASP A 53 13.75 1.84 -0.93
#